data_AF-A0A6N4THW6-F1
#
_entry.id   AF-A0A6N4THW6-F1
#
_cell.length_a   1.000
_cell.length_b   1.000
_cell.length_c   1.000
_cell.angle_alpha   90.00
_cell.angle_beta   90.00
_cell.angle_gamma   90.00
#
_symmetry.space_group_name_H-M   'P 1'
#
loop_
_entity.id
_entity.type
_entity.pdbx_description
1 polymer ?
#
loop_
_entity_poly.entity_id
_entity_poly.type
_entity_poly.pdbx_seq_one_letter_code
_entity_poly.pdbx_strand_id
1 'polypeptide(L)'
;MKTALQKFGKFLSAMVMPNIGAFIAWGFITALFIADGWLPNEKLASIQPYMLTYLLPVLIAATGGRMVAKDRGLVMGAIAIMGCIAGVGGTKGQPMLMAAMVMGPFAGWVIKKFGNLN
;
A
#
# COMPACT_ATOMS: atom_id res chain seq x y z
N MET A 1 21.29 2.40 18.47
CA MET A 1 20.49 1.49 17.61
C MET A 1 19.01 1.48 17.96
N LYS A 2 18.61 1.31 19.24
CA LYS A 2 17.19 1.29 19.67
C LYS A 2 16.36 2.47 19.14
N THR A 3 16.91 3.69 19.18
CA THR A 3 16.20 4.91 18.74
C THR A 3 15.97 4.99 17.23
N ALA A 4 16.89 4.49 16.40
CA ALA A 4 16.75 4.52 14.94
C ALA A 4 15.70 3.50 14.46
N LEU A 5 15.73 2.30 15.01
CA LEU A 5 14.71 1.27 14.79
C LEU A 5 13.32 1.74 15.24
N GLN A 6 13.21 2.41 16.39
CA GLN A 6 11.95 3.00 16.86
C GLN A 6 11.44 4.09 15.92
N LYS A 7 12.32 4.97 15.43
CA LYS A 7 11.93 6.01 14.45
C LYS A 7 11.46 5.40 13.13
N PHE A 8 12.16 4.38 12.63
CA PHE A 8 11.79 3.66 11.42
C PHE A 8 10.45 2.93 11.57
N GLY A 9 10.24 2.21 12.68
CA GLY A 9 8.97 1.56 12.97
C GLY A 9 7.80 2.54 13.09
N LYS A 10 8.00 3.68 13.76
CA LYS A 10 7.00 4.76 13.82
C LYS A 10 6.67 5.32 12.43
N PHE A 11 7.68 5.49 11.57
CA PHE A 11 7.48 5.94 10.19
C PHE A 11 6.67 4.94 9.36
N LEU A 12 7.00 3.65 9.42
CA LEU A 12 6.24 2.60 8.75
C LEU A 12 4.80 2.52 9.27
N SER A 13 4.60 2.64 10.58
CA SER A 13 3.26 2.68 11.18
C SER A 13 2.45 3.88 10.68
N ALA A 14 3.09 5.04 10.48
CA ALA A 14 2.43 6.23 9.96
C ALA A 14 1.99 6.08 8.48
N MET A 15 2.58 5.15 7.73
CA MET A 15 2.10 4.81 6.37
C MET A 15 0.79 4.02 6.39
N VAL A 16 0.62 3.15 7.38
CA VAL A 16 -0.50 2.19 7.43
C VAL A 16 -1.70 2.79 8.16
N MET A 17 -1.47 3.56 9.22
CA MET A 17 -2.51 4.05 10.12
C MET A 17 -3.62 4.87 9.43
N PRO A 18 -3.33 5.81 8.51
CA PRO A 18 -4.39 6.54 7.78
C PRO A 18 -5.25 5.63 6.89
N ASN A 19 -4.74 4.45 6.55
CA ASN A 19 -5.37 3.50 5.64
C ASN A 19 -6.08 2.35 6.39
N ILE A 20 -6.14 2.40 7.72
CA ILE A 20 -6.66 1.30 8.54
C ILE A 20 -8.11 0.92 8.17
N GLY A 21 -8.93 1.89 7.76
CA GLY A 21 -10.30 1.63 7.29
C GLY A 21 -10.34 0.69 6.07
N ALA A 22 -9.39 0.78 5.16
CA ALA A 22 -9.30 -0.13 4.01
C ALA A 22 -8.91 -1.55 4.42
N PHE A 23 -8.00 -1.69 5.40
CA PHE A 23 -7.64 -3.00 5.98
C PHE A 23 -8.81 -3.64 6.70
N ILE A 24 -9.57 -2.85 7.46
CA ILE A 24 -10.77 -3.31 8.15
C ILE A 24 -11.83 -3.78 7.15
N ALA A 25 -12.09 -2.98 6.09
CA ALA A 25 -13.05 -3.36 5.05
C ALA A 25 -12.63 -4.66 4.34
N TRP A 26 -11.36 -4.78 3.97
CA TRP A 26 -10.81 -6.03 3.41
C TRP A 26 -10.96 -7.22 4.37
N GLY A 27 -10.72 -7.00 5.67
CA GLY A 27 -10.90 -8.01 6.72
C GLY A 27 -12.36 -8.48 6.82
N PHE A 28 -13.32 -7.56 6.78
CA PHE A 28 -14.75 -7.90 6.76
C PHE A 28 -15.15 -8.68 5.51
N ILE A 29 -14.70 -8.25 4.32
CA ILE A 29 -14.95 -9.00 3.08
C ILE A 29 -14.40 -10.42 3.18
N THR A 30 -13.19 -10.56 3.75
CA THR A 30 -12.53 -11.85 3.96
C THR A 30 -13.32 -12.70 4.96
N ALA A 31 -13.73 -12.15 6.10
CA ALA A 31 -14.44 -12.90 7.13
C ALA A 31 -15.88 -13.30 6.73
N LEU A 32 -16.55 -12.47 5.93
CA LEU A 32 -17.94 -12.69 5.56
C LEU A 32 -18.08 -13.55 4.30
N PHE A 33 -17.41 -13.21 3.21
CA PHE A 33 -17.85 -13.66 1.88
C PHE A 33 -16.99 -14.73 1.23
N ILE A 34 -15.77 -14.98 1.73
CA ILE A 34 -14.93 -16.05 1.16
C ILE A 34 -15.54 -17.43 1.46
N ALA A 35 -15.00 -18.49 0.84
CA ALA A 35 -15.52 -19.84 0.98
C ALA A 35 -15.62 -20.30 2.45
N ASP A 36 -14.62 -19.95 3.26
CA ASP A 36 -14.55 -20.25 4.70
C ASP A 36 -15.20 -19.18 5.60
N GLY A 37 -15.89 -18.21 5.00
CA GLY A 37 -16.51 -17.09 5.71
C GLY A 37 -17.88 -17.42 6.33
N TRP A 38 -18.43 -16.49 7.11
CA TRP A 38 -19.74 -16.67 7.76
C TRP A 38 -20.93 -16.65 6.79
N LEU A 39 -20.82 -15.94 5.66
CA LEU A 39 -21.84 -15.78 4.63
C LEU A 39 -21.22 -15.92 3.22
N PRO A 40 -20.75 -17.12 2.82
CA PRO A 40 -20.01 -17.31 1.58
C PRO A 40 -20.78 -16.82 0.35
N ASN A 41 -20.14 -15.95 -0.44
CA ASN A 41 -20.72 -15.39 -1.67
C ASN A 41 -19.61 -15.09 -2.67
N GLU A 42 -19.50 -15.92 -3.71
CA GLU A 42 -18.43 -15.81 -4.72
C GLU A 42 -18.38 -14.45 -5.41
N LYS A 43 -19.55 -13.84 -5.70
CA LYS A 43 -19.61 -12.53 -6.35
C LYS A 43 -19.03 -11.45 -5.45
N LEU A 44 -19.35 -11.47 -4.16
CA LEU A 44 -18.83 -10.50 -3.19
C LEU A 44 -17.39 -10.81 -2.79
N ALA A 45 -16.99 -12.08 -2.73
CA ALA A 45 -15.62 -12.49 -2.47
C ALA A 45 -14.66 -12.09 -3.59
N SER A 46 -15.14 -11.97 -4.83
CA SER A 46 -14.31 -11.67 -5.99
C SER A 46 -13.51 -10.37 -5.88
N ILE A 47 -13.93 -9.41 -5.04
CA ILE A 47 -13.20 -8.15 -4.81
C ILE A 47 -12.00 -8.31 -3.87
N GLN A 48 -12.02 -9.32 -2.98
CA GLN A 48 -11.02 -9.58 -1.96
C GLN A 48 -9.57 -9.60 -2.51
N PRO A 49 -9.26 -10.36 -3.59
CA PRO A 49 -7.90 -10.41 -4.13
C PRO A 49 -7.44 -9.07 -4.72
N TYR A 50 -8.35 -8.28 -5.29
CA TYR A 50 -8.02 -6.96 -5.82
C TYR A 50 -7.74 -5.93 -4.72
N MET A 51 -8.47 -6.01 -3.61
CA MET A 51 -8.20 -5.17 -2.45
C MET A 51 -6.81 -5.46 -1.88
N LEU A 52 -6.49 -6.74 -1.67
CA LEU A 52 -5.21 -7.15 -1.09
C LEU A 52 -4.02 -6.83 -2.00
N THR A 53 -4.18 -7.04 -3.31
CA THR A 53 -3.06 -6.95 -4.25
C THR A 53 -2.84 -5.53 -4.79
N TYR A 54 -3.90 -4.76 -4.98
CA TYR A 54 -3.81 -3.41 -5.54
C TYR A 54 -4.11 -2.35 -4.49
N LEU A 55 -5.32 -2.38 -3.92
CA LEU A 55 -5.81 -1.26 -3.11
C LEU A 55 -4.91 -1.00 -1.90
N LEU A 56 -4.62 -2.03 -1.09
CA LEU A 56 -3.85 -1.87 0.14
C LEU A 56 -2.41 -1.43 -0.14
N PRO A 57 -1.64 -2.08 -1.05
CA PRO A 57 -0.29 -1.61 -1.38
C PRO A 57 -0.27 -0.21 -1.98
N VAL A 58 -1.23 0.14 -2.85
CA VAL A 58 -1.34 1.47 -3.46
C VAL A 58 -1.53 2.55 -2.41
N LEU A 59 -2.47 2.35 -1.48
CA LEU A 59 -2.74 3.30 -0.40
C LEU A 59 -1.54 3.50 0.53
N ILE A 60 -0.84 2.42 0.87
CA ILE A 60 0.40 2.47 1.67
C ILE A 60 1.48 3.28 0.93
N ALA A 61 1.75 2.96 -0.33
CA ALA A 61 2.80 3.62 -1.11
C ALA A 61 2.48 5.09 -1.37
N ALA A 62 1.23 5.41 -1.68
CA ALA A 62 0.71 6.76 -1.84
C ALA A 62 0.93 7.58 -0.56
N THR A 63 0.63 7.01 0.60
CA THR A 63 0.85 7.67 1.90
C THR A 63 2.35 7.87 2.17
N GLY A 64 3.17 6.85 1.90
CA GLY A 64 4.63 6.92 2.01
C GLY A 64 5.24 8.02 1.15
N GLY A 65 4.84 8.09 -0.11
CA GLY A 65 5.28 9.13 -1.04
C GLY A 65 4.83 10.51 -0.61
N ARG A 66 3.58 10.64 -0.12
CA ARG A 66 3.04 11.90 0.39
C ARG A 66 3.85 12.46 1.56
N MET A 67 4.29 11.61 2.48
CA MET A 67 5.12 12.04 3.61
C MET A 67 6.47 12.61 3.18
N VAL A 68 6.99 12.24 2.01
CA VAL A 68 8.28 12.72 1.51
C VAL A 68 8.15 13.96 0.62
N ALA A 69 7.16 13.99 -0.28
CA ALA A 69 7.02 15.04 -1.31
C ALA A 69 5.58 15.56 -1.52
N LYS A 70 4.75 15.55 -0.47
CA LYS A 70 3.36 16.04 -0.50
C LYS A 70 2.55 15.42 -1.65
N ASP A 71 1.69 16.17 -2.32
CA ASP A 71 0.78 15.61 -3.33
C ASP A 71 1.50 15.06 -4.57
N ARG A 72 2.64 15.62 -4.95
CA ARG A 72 3.48 15.05 -6.02
C ARG A 72 4.04 13.69 -5.62
N GLY A 73 4.48 13.56 -4.37
CA GLY A 73 4.91 12.30 -3.79
C GLY A 73 3.80 11.27 -3.69
N LEU A 74 2.56 11.68 -3.40
CA LEU A 74 1.40 10.79 -3.35
C LEU A 74 1.21 10.07 -4.68
N VAL A 75 1.12 10.84 -5.76
CA VAL A 75 0.85 10.29 -7.10
C VAL A 75 2.02 9.42 -7.55
N MET A 76 3.26 9.87 -7.31
CA MET A 76 4.44 9.12 -7.69
C MET A 76 4.57 7.79 -6.92
N GLY A 77 4.25 7.77 -5.62
CA GLY A 77 4.23 6.55 -4.82
C GLY A 77 3.19 5.55 -5.31
N ALA A 78 1.99 6.02 -5.66
CA ALA A 78 0.93 5.18 -6.23
C ALA A 78 1.32 4.58 -7.58
N ILE A 79 1.96 5.36 -8.46
CA ILE A 79 2.43 4.86 -9.77
C ILE A 79 3.56 3.83 -9.59
N ALA A 80 4.53 4.12 -8.72
CA ALA A 80 5.69 3.24 -8.51
C ALA A 80 5.30 1.85 -8.03
N ILE A 81 4.34 1.75 -7.10
CA ILE A 81 3.90 0.45 -6.59
C ILE A 81 3.06 -0.33 -7.61
N MET A 82 2.31 0.35 -8.49
CA MET A 82 1.62 -0.31 -9.60
C MET A 82 2.61 -1.02 -10.54
N GLY A 83 3.77 -0.42 -10.80
CA GLY A 83 4.85 -1.08 -11.54
C GLY A 83 5.39 -2.32 -10.83
N CYS A 84 5.54 -2.28 -9.50
CA CYS A 84 6.00 -3.43 -8.72
C CYS A 84 4.98 -4.57 -8.71
N ILE A 85 3.69 -4.25 -8.57
CA ILE A 85 2.59 -5.22 -8.62
C ILE A 85 2.54 -5.89 -10.00
N ALA A 86 2.65 -5.11 -11.08
CA ALA A 86 2.70 -5.64 -12.43
C ALA A 86 3.91 -6.57 -12.63
N GLY A 87 5.07 -6.20 -12.06
CA GLY A 87 6.31 -6.98 -12.15
C GLY A 87 6.24 -8.40 -11.56
N VAL A 88 5.31 -8.66 -10.63
CA VAL A 88 5.10 -10.01 -10.05
C VAL A 88 3.86 -10.72 -10.58
N GLY A 89 3.24 -10.20 -11.65
CA GLY A 89 2.08 -10.85 -12.27
C GLY A 89 0.73 -10.44 -11.69
N GLY A 90 0.63 -9.29 -11.02
CA GLY A 90 -0.64 -8.74 -10.54
C GLY A 90 -1.30 -9.63 -9.49
N THR A 91 -2.60 -9.91 -9.64
CA THR A 91 -3.40 -10.76 -8.71
C THR A 91 -2.92 -12.20 -8.60
N LYS A 92 -2.07 -12.67 -9.51
CA LYS A 92 -1.47 -14.02 -9.46
C LYS A 92 -0.14 -14.05 -8.69
N GLY A 93 0.42 -12.88 -8.40
CA GLY A 93 1.66 -12.72 -7.65
C GLY A 93 1.44 -12.55 -6.15
N GLN A 94 2.53 -12.29 -5.43
CA GLN A 94 2.46 -12.00 -4.00
C GLN A 94 2.02 -10.55 -3.73
N PRO A 95 1.20 -10.31 -2.69
CA PRO A 95 0.81 -8.95 -2.28
C PRO A 95 2.02 -8.07 -1.93
N MET A 96 2.08 -6.89 -2.53
CA MET A 96 3.25 -6.00 -2.48
C MET A 96 3.28 -5.05 -1.29
N LEU A 97 2.77 -5.45 -0.12
CA LEU A 97 2.67 -4.57 1.06
C LEU A 97 4.04 -4.07 1.55
N MET A 98 5.04 -4.95 1.64
CA MET A 98 6.41 -4.57 2.03
C MET A 98 7.08 -3.73 0.95
N ALA A 99 6.87 -4.05 -0.31
CA ALA A 99 7.38 -3.25 -1.42
C ALA A 99 6.77 -1.84 -1.38
N ALA A 100 5.49 -1.69 -1.06
CA ALA A 100 4.83 -0.39 -0.92
C ALA A 100 5.46 0.48 0.17
N MET A 101 5.85 -0.14 1.30
CA MET A 101 6.52 0.53 2.40
C MET A 101 7.88 1.11 2.03
N VAL A 102 8.61 0.45 1.13
CA VAL A 102 9.92 0.90 0.65
C VAL A 102 9.78 1.85 -0.54
N MET A 103 8.99 1.46 -1.54
CA MET A 103 8.85 2.16 -2.81
C MET A 103 8.10 3.47 -2.67
N GLY A 104 7.10 3.58 -1.79
CA GLY A 104 6.36 4.83 -1.59
C GLY A 104 7.27 6.01 -1.22
N PRO A 105 8.00 5.94 -0.09
CA PRO A 105 8.95 6.97 0.32
C PRO A 105 10.08 7.18 -0.69
N PHE A 106 10.59 6.10 -1.30
CA PHE A 106 11.63 6.19 -2.32
C PHE A 106 11.16 6.99 -3.54
N ALA A 107 9.98 6.69 -4.07
CA ALA A 107 9.37 7.40 -5.19
C ALA A 107 9.10 8.87 -4.84
N GLY A 108 8.67 9.14 -3.61
CA GLY A 108 8.55 10.49 -3.06
C GLY A 108 9.89 11.23 -2.98
N TRP A 109 10.98 10.55 -2.60
CA TRP A 109 12.31 11.14 -2.54
C TRP A 109 12.83 11.51 -3.94
N VAL A 110 12.62 10.63 -4.92
CA VAL A 110 12.98 10.89 -6.33
C VAL A 110 12.28 12.15 -6.83
N ILE A 111 10.95 12.25 -6.70
CA ILE A 111 10.22 13.43 -7.21
C ILE A 111 10.56 14.71 -6.45
N LYS A 112 10.93 14.63 -5.17
CA LYS A 112 11.43 15.78 -4.40
C LYS A 112 12.73 16.31 -4.97
N LYS A 113 13.65 15.43 -5.37
CA LYS A 113 14.93 15.83 -5.98
C LYS A 113 14.72 16.51 -7.32
N PHE A 114 13.83 15.98 -8.16
CA PHE A 114 13.44 16.62 -9.42
C PHE A 114 12.72 17.95 -9.22
N GLY A 115 11.90 18.09 -8.18
CA GLY A 115 11.25 19.36 -7.86
C GLY A 115 12.21 20.46 -7.42
N ASN A 116 13.37 20.10 -6.86
CA ASN A 116 14.41 21.03 -6.41
C ASN A 116 15.46 21.35 -7.50
N LEU A 117 15.30 20.79 -8.71
CA LEU A 117 16.17 21.03 -9.86
C LEU A 117 15.72 22.23 -10.73
N ASN A 118 14.65 22.92 -10.30
CA ASN A 118 14.20 24.22 -10.82
C ASN A 118 14.37 25.29 -9.73
#